data_AF-A0A946QKD7-F1
#
_entry.id   AF-A0A946QKD7-F1
#
_cell.length_a   1.000
_cell.length_b   1.000
_cell.length_c   1.000
_cell.angle_alpha   90.00
_cell.angle_beta   90.00
_cell.angle_gamma   90.00
#
_symmetry.space_group_name_H-M   'P 1'
#
loop_
_entity.id
_entity.type
_entity.pdbx_description
1 polymer ?
#
loop_
_entity_poly.entity_id
_entity_poly.type
_entity_poly.pdbx_seq_one_letter_code
_entity_poly.pdbx_strand_id
1 'polypeptide(L)'
;KTDGTEWSTSLSYARGWQGDSGRVGATWLYVGADGQTEPYDFVKNYKVGARFRRQAVRDFLFWEIEPSYNWRVDEPYFDRDGAWRVELRLEFLLFDNPAESIEKQMR
;
A
#
# COMPACT_ATOMS: atom_id res chain seq x y z
N LYS A 1 -29.57 -21.86 2.79
CA LYS A 1 -28.35 -21.23 3.34
C LYS A 1 -28.01 -20.12 2.37
N THR A 2 -28.30 -18.89 2.73
CA THR A 2 -27.95 -17.72 1.94
C THR A 2 -26.46 -17.46 2.17
N ASP A 3 -25.72 -17.36 1.07
CA ASP A 3 -24.33 -16.92 1.12
C ASP A 3 -24.40 -15.40 1.23
N GLY A 4 -24.20 -14.88 2.44
CA GLY A 4 -24.29 -13.45 2.73
C GLY A 4 -23.43 -12.60 1.79
N THR A 5 -23.79 -11.33 1.67
CA THR A 5 -23.05 -10.37 0.85
C THR A 5 -21.85 -9.82 1.62
N GLU A 6 -20.65 -9.98 1.06
CA GLU A 6 -19.45 -9.27 1.52
C GLU A 6 -19.32 -7.93 0.81
N TRP A 7 -18.96 -6.90 1.55
CA TRP A 7 -18.72 -5.58 0.98
C TRP A 7 -17.42 -4.98 1.50
N SER A 8 -16.77 -4.19 0.65
CA SER A 8 -15.61 -3.40 1.01
C SER A 8 -15.77 -1.98 0.45
N THR A 9 -15.37 -0.99 1.23
CA THR A 9 -15.34 0.41 0.81
C THR A 9 -13.99 0.99 1.20
N SER A 10 -13.30 1.62 0.26
CA SER A 10 -12.02 2.26 0.51
C SER A 10 -11.96 3.66 -0.09
N LEU A 11 -11.41 4.61 0.66
CA LEU A 11 -11.09 5.94 0.21
C LEU A 11 -9.60 6.18 0.35
N SER A 12 -8.97 6.72 -0.69
CA SER A 12 -7.54 7.04 -0.68
C SER A 12 -7.27 8.39 -1.30
N TYR A 13 -6.35 9.13 -0.70
CA TYR A 13 -5.80 10.37 -1.22
C TYR A 13 -4.31 10.17 -1.53
N ALA A 14 -3.90 10.58 -2.73
CA ALA A 14 -2.53 10.46 -3.20
C ALA A 14 -1.95 11.82 -3.56
N ARG A 15 -0.71 12.08 -3.18
CA ARG A 15 0.02 13.30 -3.55
C ARG A 15 1.49 13.01 -3.85
N GLY A 16 1.91 13.37 -5.05
CA GLY A 16 3.32 13.44 -5.44
C GLY A 16 3.98 14.72 -4.94
N TRP A 17 5.28 14.65 -4.67
CA TRP A 17 6.10 15.78 -4.24
C TRP A 17 7.55 15.61 -4.71
N GLN A 18 8.28 16.72 -4.80
CA GLN A 18 9.70 16.76 -5.13
C GLN A 18 10.42 17.47 -3.99
N GLY A 19 11.45 16.84 -3.44
CA GLY A 19 12.27 17.44 -2.37
C GLY A 19 13.36 18.34 -2.94
N ASP A 20 13.98 19.17 -2.08
CA ASP A 20 15.02 20.14 -2.46
C ASP A 20 16.22 19.52 -3.21
N SER A 21 16.50 18.25 -2.93
CA SER A 21 17.51 17.44 -3.63
C SER A 21 17.14 17.04 -5.08
N GLY A 22 16.01 17.51 -5.61
CA GLY A 22 15.45 17.11 -6.92
C GLY A 22 14.74 15.75 -6.93
N ARG A 23 14.85 14.97 -5.85
CA ARG A 23 14.27 13.62 -5.72
C ARG A 23 12.75 13.66 -5.60
N VAL A 24 12.08 12.78 -6.34
CA VAL A 24 10.63 12.64 -6.29
C VAL A 24 10.18 11.62 -5.23
N GLY A 25 9.03 11.89 -4.66
CA GLY A 25 8.34 11.02 -3.72
C GLY A 25 6.84 11.16 -3.87
N ALA A 26 6.13 10.26 -3.21
CA ALA A 26 4.69 10.27 -3.18
C ALA A 26 4.18 9.73 -1.84
N THR A 27 3.06 10.28 -1.42
CA THR A 27 2.38 9.94 -0.18
C THR A 27 0.95 9.54 -0.50
N TRP A 28 0.50 8.42 0.06
CA TRP A 28 -0.89 8.00 0.05
C TRP A 28 -1.40 7.92 1.48
N LEU A 29 -2.61 8.41 1.70
CA LEU A 29 -3.37 8.19 2.91
C LEU A 29 -4.63 7.44 2.52
N TYR A 30 -4.94 6.35 3.21
CA TYR A 30 -6.11 5.55 2.89
C TYR A 30 -6.85 5.12 4.14
N VAL A 31 -8.17 5.03 3.99
CA VAL A 31 -9.09 4.47 4.98
C VAL A 31 -10.00 3.48 4.26
N GLY A 32 -10.40 2.42 4.95
CA GLY A 32 -11.31 1.43 4.40
C GLY A 32 -12.14 0.76 5.49
N ALA A 33 -13.27 0.22 5.08
CA ALA A 33 -14.15 -0.57 5.90
C ALA A 33 -14.57 -1.82 5.12
N ASP A 34 -14.52 -2.96 5.79
CA ASP A 34 -14.92 -4.26 5.25
C ASP A 34 -15.99 -4.85 6.15
N GLY A 35 -17.04 -5.46 5.59
CA GLY A 35 -18.17 -6.00 6.34
C GLY A 35 -18.85 -7.19 5.68
N GLN A 36 -19.71 -7.87 6.42
CA GLN A 36 -20.60 -8.90 5.90
C GLN A 36 -22.01 -8.74 6.46
N THR A 37 -23.01 -9.17 5.68
CA THR A 37 -24.43 -9.00 6.05
C THR A 37 -25.04 -10.24 6.74
N GLU A 38 -24.45 -11.44 6.63
CA GLU A 38 -24.89 -12.66 7.32
C GLU A 38 -23.69 -13.39 7.94
N PRO A 39 -23.87 -14.14 9.05
CA PRO A 39 -25.11 -14.36 9.83
C PRO A 39 -25.52 -13.18 10.73
N TYR A 40 -24.68 -12.15 10.86
CA TYR A 40 -24.99 -10.89 11.52
C TYR A 40 -24.49 -9.74 10.63
N ASP A 41 -25.25 -8.66 10.52
CA ASP A 41 -24.83 -7.46 9.77
C ASP A 41 -23.82 -6.67 10.62
N PHE A 42 -22.54 -6.74 10.26
CA PHE A 42 -21.49 -6.00 10.97
C PHE A 42 -20.30 -5.62 10.09
N VAL A 43 -19.64 -4.53 10.48
CA VAL A 43 -18.34 -4.12 9.93
C VAL A 43 -17.25 -4.98 10.58
N LYS A 44 -16.63 -5.86 9.79
CA LYS A 44 -15.54 -6.75 10.20
C LYS A 44 -14.27 -5.98 10.55
N ASN A 45 -13.95 -4.96 9.78
CA ASN A 45 -12.66 -4.29 9.85
C ASN A 45 -12.74 -2.84 9.45
N TYR A 46 -12.08 -1.97 10.20
CA TYR A 46 -11.69 -0.64 9.74
C TYR A 46 -10.19 -0.61 9.53
N LYS A 47 -9.76 -0.28 8.31
CA LYS A 47 -8.34 -0.11 7.98
C LYS A 47 -8.04 1.36 7.83
N VAL A 48 -6.95 1.82 8.44
CA VAL A 48 -6.33 3.11 8.13
C VAL A 48 -4.86 2.88 7.85
N GLY A 49 -4.31 3.60 6.88
CA GLY A 49 -2.89 3.48 6.61
C GLY A 49 -2.36 4.68 5.83
N ALA A 50 -1.04 4.76 5.84
CA ALA A 50 -0.29 5.71 5.06
C ALA A 50 0.79 4.94 4.29
N ARG A 51 1.04 5.31 3.04
CA ARG A 51 2.15 4.80 2.25
C ARG A 51 3.03 5.97 1.85
N PHE A 52 4.32 5.83 2.07
CA PHE A 52 5.32 6.81 1.66
C PHE A 52 6.31 6.11 0.75
N ARG A 53 6.46 6.63 -0.47
CA ARG A 53 7.45 6.15 -1.45
C ARG A 53 8.38 7.29 -1.83
N ARG A 54 9.68 7.02 -1.91
CA ARG A 54 10.67 8.02 -2.35
C ARG A 54 11.81 7.37 -3.14
N GLN A 55 12.30 8.09 -4.14
CA GLN A 55 13.58 7.80 -4.79
C GLN A 55 14.73 8.02 -3.79
N ALA A 56 15.61 7.02 -3.69
CA ALA A 56 16.76 7.03 -2.79
C ALA A 56 17.90 7.92 -3.33
N VAL A 57 19.11 7.75 -2.77
CA VAL A 57 20.30 8.49 -3.23
C VAL A 57 20.68 8.14 -4.67
N ARG A 58 20.35 6.93 -5.11
CA ARG A 58 20.63 6.43 -6.45
C ARG A 58 19.31 6.33 -7.23
N ASP A 59 19.34 6.70 -8.51
CA ASP A 59 18.14 6.77 -9.35
C ASP A 59 17.48 5.42 -9.61
N PHE A 60 18.26 4.33 -9.47
CA PHE A 60 17.76 2.98 -9.58
C PHE A 60 17.11 2.45 -8.29
N LEU A 61 17.19 3.15 -7.16
CA LEU A 61 16.73 2.63 -5.87
C LEU A 61 15.54 3.42 -5.34
N PHE A 62 14.47 2.73 -5.00
CA PHE A 62 13.28 3.28 -4.35
C PHE A 62 13.05 2.57 -3.03
N TRP A 63 12.61 3.33 -2.04
CA TRP A 63 12.11 2.78 -0.80
C TRP A 63 10.65 3.19 -0.60
N GLU A 64 9.89 2.29 -0.02
CA GLU A 64 8.50 2.47 0.34
C GLU A 64 8.27 1.91 1.74
N ILE A 65 7.52 2.66 2.53
CA ILE A 65 7.08 2.27 3.87
C ILE A 65 5.57 2.49 3.98
N GLU A 66 4.88 1.49 4.50
CA GLU A 66 3.44 1.51 4.69
C GLU A 66 3.08 1.08 6.11
N PRO A 67 2.99 2.02 7.07
CA PRO A 67 2.28 1.79 8.31
C PRO A 67 0.77 1.72 8.06
N SER A 68 0.15 0.70 8.63
CA SER A 68 -1.30 0.52 8.62
C SER A 68 -1.77 -0.01 9.97
N TYR A 69 -2.98 0.38 10.34
CA TYR A 69 -3.68 -0.09 11.51
C TYR A 69 -5.01 -0.70 11.09
N ASN A 70 -5.25 -1.92 11.55
CA ASN A 70 -6.46 -2.66 11.29
C ASN A 70 -7.21 -2.79 12.60
N TRP A 71 -8.43 -2.26 12.64
CA TRP A 71 -9.31 -2.38 13.78
C TRP A 71 -10.37 -3.43 13.45
N ARG A 72 -10.13 -4.67 13.88
CA ARG A 72 -10.92 -5.84 13.50
C ARG A 72 -11.85 -6.29 14.61
N VAL A 73 -12.92 -6.96 14.23
CA VAL A 73 -13.85 -7.66 15.13
C VAL A 73 -14.02 -9.06 14.58
N ASP A 74 -13.56 -10.06 15.32
CA ASP A 74 -13.62 -11.45 14.87
C ASP A 74 -15.02 -12.06 15.08
N GLU A 75 -15.74 -11.63 16.12
CA GLU A 75 -17.10 -12.11 16.45
C GLU A 75 -18.00 -10.96 16.93
N PRO A 76 -19.30 -10.95 16.58
CA PRO A 76 -20.24 -10.03 17.22
C PRO A 76 -20.17 -10.24 18.73
N TYR A 77 -20.08 -9.15 19.50
CA TYR A 77 -19.93 -9.13 20.97
C TYR A 77 -18.53 -9.32 21.56
N PHE A 78 -17.48 -9.52 20.75
CA PHE A 78 -16.09 -9.50 21.25
C PHE A 78 -15.48 -8.09 21.23
N ASP A 79 -14.50 -7.87 22.13
CA ASP A 79 -13.70 -6.65 22.14
C ASP A 79 -12.93 -6.52 20.82
N ARG A 80 -12.87 -5.30 20.30
CA ARG A 80 -12.27 -5.05 19.00
C ARG A 80 -10.74 -5.12 19.11
N ASP A 81 -10.11 -5.99 18.32
CA ASP A 81 -8.67 -6.15 18.35
C ASP A 81 -7.94 -5.24 17.33
N GLY A 82 -6.96 -4.52 17.86
CA GLY A 82 -6.18 -3.54 17.13
C GLY A 82 -4.86 -4.11 16.63
N ALA A 83 -4.73 -4.34 15.34
CA ALA A 83 -3.52 -4.89 14.75
C ALA A 83 -2.74 -3.85 13.94
N TRP A 84 -1.55 -3.49 14.44
CA TRP A 84 -0.57 -2.71 13.69
C TRP A 84 0.14 -3.60 12.65
N ARG A 85 0.35 -3.05 11.44
CA ARG A 85 1.16 -3.66 10.39
C ARG A 85 2.04 -2.59 9.76
N VAL A 86 3.33 -2.88 9.64
CA VAL A 86 4.28 -2.04 8.91
C VAL A 86 4.86 -2.86 7.76
N GLU A 87 4.68 -2.39 6.53
CA GLU A 87 5.30 -2.99 5.35
C GLU A 87 6.46 -2.11 4.87
N LEU A 88 7.57 -2.75 4.54
CA LEU A 88 8.76 -2.10 3.97
C LEU A 88 9.05 -2.73 2.62
N ARG A 89 9.27 -1.89 1.60
CA ARG A 89 9.60 -2.33 0.25
C ARG A 89 10.80 -1.56 -0.28
N LEU A 90 11.75 -2.30 -0.84
CA LEU A 90 12.91 -1.78 -1.54
C LEU A 90 12.81 -2.25 -2.99
N GLU A 91 12.80 -1.30 -3.92
CA GLU A 91 12.65 -1.57 -5.35
C GLU A 91 13.91 -1.11 -6.09
N PHE A 92 14.46 -1.99 -6.91
CA PHE A 92 15.66 -1.75 -7.70
C PHE A 92 15.29 -1.77 -9.19
N LEU A 93 15.45 -0.65 -9.88
CA LEU A 93 15.36 -0.55 -11.33
C LEU A 93 16.71 -0.94 -11.92
N LEU A 94 16.95 -2.24 -12.10
CA LEU A 94 18.09 -2.74 -12.88
C LEU A 94 17.74 -2.65 -14.36
N PHE A 95 17.97 -1.49 -14.96
CA PHE A 95 18.06 -1.41 -16.42
C PHE A 95 19.49 -1.75 -16.82
N ASP A 96 19.66 -2.82 -17.60
CA ASP A 96 20.85 -3.01 -18.42
C ASP A 96 20.95 -1.82 -19.38
N ASN A 97 22.11 -1.19 -19.42
CA ASN A 97 22.38 0.01 -20.19
C ASN A 97 22.06 -0.23 -21.69
N PRO A 98 20.95 0.30 -22.26
CA PRO A 98 20.60 0.03 -23.66
C PRO A 98 21.54 0.70 -24.66
N ALA A 99 22.47 1.53 -24.19
CA ALA A 99 23.54 2.10 -25.01
C ALA A 99 24.63 1.07 -25.37
N GLU A 100 24.75 -0.04 -24.64
CA GLU A 100 25.83 -1.03 -24.86
C GLU A 100 25.38 -2.21 -25.75
N SER A 101 24.07 -2.39 -25.96
CA SER A 101 23.53 -3.50 -26.77
C SER A 101 23.50 -3.22 -28.27
N ILE A 102 23.45 -1.95 -28.68
CA ILE A 102 23.46 -1.58 -30.12
C ILE A 102 24.86 -1.80 -30.72
N GLU A 103 25.92 -1.52 -29.97
CA GLU A 103 27.30 -1.68 -30.45
C GLU A 103 27.71 -3.16 -30.57
N LYS A 104 27.12 -4.04 -29.75
CA LYS A 104 27.35 -5.49 -29.79
C LYS A 104 26.55 -6.23 -30.86
N GLN A 105 25.51 -5.62 -31.44
CA GLN A 105 24.73 -6.23 -32.52
C GLN A 105 25.19 -5.81 -33.92
N MET A 106 26.07 -4.81 -34.04
CA MET A 106 26.65 -4.36 -35.31
C MET A 106 28.09 -4.84 -35.56
N ARG A 107 28.59 -5.80 -34.77
CA ARG A 107 29.93 -6.38 -34.94
C ARG A 107 29.90 -7.90 -35.09
#